data_AF-A0A532EJ54-F1
#
_entry.id   AF-A0A532EJ54-F1
#
_cell.length_a   1.000
_cell.length_b   1.000
_cell.length_c   1.000
_cell.angle_alpha   90.00
_cell.angle_beta   90.00
_cell.angle_gamma   90.00
#
_symmetry.space_group_name_H-M   'P 1'
#
loop_
_entity.id
_entity.type
_entity.pdbx_description
1 polymer ?
#
loop_
_entity_poly.entity_id
_entity_poly.type
_entity_poly.pdbx_seq_one_letter_code
_entity_poly.pdbx_strand_id
1 'polypeptide(L)'
;KDNVVAFDTGPANAPLNDFIKSKGLGEMDRDGALARVGTVDEARLAKLLQHPYLTKPYPKSLDRFDFGASMADGMNAEDGAALLTAFTAAAVGKALDLLPRRPKRLVVSGGGRHNPTIMAMLASRAGVDAVPAEVMGWKGDAVEAECFAFLAVRVLRGLPISFPSTTGVPQPMRGGRLAG
;
A
#
# COMPACT_ATOMS: atom_id res chain seq x y z
N LYS A 1 6.98 19.93 16.52
CA LYS A 1 5.61 19.55 16.14
C LYS A 1 5.75 18.51 15.05
N ASP A 2 5.46 17.25 15.37
CA ASP A 2 5.58 16.18 14.39
C ASP A 2 4.37 16.24 13.47
N ASN A 3 4.60 16.63 12.22
CA ASN A 3 3.56 16.72 11.21
C ASN A 3 3.22 15.31 10.71
N VAL A 4 1.94 14.94 10.75
CA VAL A 4 1.45 13.69 10.16
C VAL A 4 1.54 13.78 8.64
N VAL A 5 2.21 12.84 8.00
CA VAL A 5 2.31 12.74 6.54
C VAL A 5 1.49 11.54 6.09
N ALA A 6 0.73 11.70 5.01
CA ALA A 6 -0.01 10.61 4.37
C ALA A 6 0.03 10.78 2.85
N PHE A 7 0.20 9.66 2.14
CA PHE A 7 0.18 9.58 0.68
C PHE A 7 0.19 8.12 0.25
N ASP A 8 -0.18 7.85 -1.00
CA ASP A 8 -0.13 6.51 -1.58
C ASP A 8 1.29 6.16 -2.03
N THR A 9 1.77 4.98 -1.63
CA THR A 9 3.15 4.54 -1.91
C THR A 9 3.31 3.96 -3.31
N GLY A 10 2.23 3.42 -3.87
CA GLY A 10 2.19 2.58 -5.05
C GLY A 10 1.06 1.55 -4.92
N PRO A 11 0.93 0.61 -5.87
CA PRO A 11 -0.09 -0.41 -5.79
C PRO A 11 0.24 -1.45 -4.72
N ALA A 12 -0.81 -2.02 -4.13
CA ALA A 12 -0.72 -3.18 -3.24
C ALA A 12 -1.26 -4.42 -3.97
N ASN A 13 -2.37 -5.00 -3.48
CA ASN A 13 -2.88 -6.28 -3.98
C ASN A 13 -3.50 -6.22 -5.38
N ALA A 14 -3.93 -5.05 -5.87
CA ALA A 14 -4.73 -4.97 -7.09
C ALA A 14 -4.04 -5.58 -8.34
N PRO A 15 -2.80 -5.20 -8.70
CA PRO A 15 -2.11 -5.81 -9.84
C PRO A 15 -1.88 -7.31 -9.68
N LEU A 16 -1.53 -7.75 -8.46
CA LEU A 16 -1.34 -9.17 -8.15
C LEU A 16 -2.64 -9.96 -8.32
N ASN A 17 -3.74 -9.47 -7.76
CA ASN A 17 -5.04 -10.12 -7.88
C ASN A 17 -5.51 -10.19 -9.34
N ASP A 18 -5.36 -9.09 -10.08
CA ASP A 18 -5.73 -9.04 -11.50
C ASP A 18 -4.86 -9.98 -12.35
N PHE A 19 -3.58 -10.14 -11.98
CA PHE A 19 -2.67 -11.11 -12.59
C PHE A 19 -3.07 -12.56 -12.28
N ILE A 20 -3.38 -12.90 -11.02
CA ILE A 20 -3.83 -14.25 -10.66
C ILE A 20 -5.15 -14.61 -11.36
N LYS A 21 -6.08 -13.65 -11.44
CA LYS A 21 -7.34 -13.81 -12.17
C LYS A 21 -7.10 -14.06 -13.66
N SER A 22 -6.19 -13.31 -14.30
CA SER A 22 -5.90 -13.49 -15.73
C SER A 22 -5.26 -14.85 -16.04
N LYS A 23 -4.62 -15.49 -15.05
CA LYS A 23 -4.12 -16.87 -15.13
C LYS A 23 -5.16 -17.95 -14.83
N GLY A 24 -6.37 -17.59 -14.40
CA GLY A 24 -7.42 -18.55 -14.03
C GLY A 24 -7.14 -19.29 -12.71
N LEU A 25 -6.32 -18.72 -11.83
CA LEU A 25 -5.85 -19.36 -10.60
C LEU A 25 -6.62 -18.89 -9.33
N GLY A 26 -7.72 -18.17 -9.53
CA GLY A 26 -8.57 -17.64 -8.47
C GLY A 26 -8.52 -16.12 -8.35
N GLU A 27 -8.98 -15.60 -7.22
CA GLU A 27 -9.17 -14.15 -7.02
C GLU A 27 -7.92 -13.41 -6.53
N MET A 28 -6.98 -14.13 -5.92
CA MET A 28 -5.77 -13.59 -5.28
C MET A 28 -4.73 -14.70 -5.05
N ASP A 29 -3.47 -14.31 -4.87
CA ASP A 29 -2.42 -15.24 -4.42
C ASP A 29 -2.59 -15.52 -2.92
N ARG A 30 -3.34 -16.58 -2.60
CA ARG A 30 -3.67 -16.95 -1.22
C ARG A 30 -2.39 -17.31 -0.47
N ASP A 31 -2.20 -16.68 0.69
CA ASP A 31 -1.03 -16.83 1.55
C ASP A 31 0.32 -16.56 0.82
N GLY A 32 0.28 -15.83 -0.29
CA GLY A 32 1.46 -15.56 -1.11
C GLY A 32 2.14 -16.81 -1.65
N ALA A 33 1.39 -17.90 -1.85
CA ALA A 33 1.93 -19.22 -2.16
C ALA A 33 2.68 -19.26 -3.50
N LEU A 34 2.14 -18.60 -4.54
CA LEU A 34 2.78 -18.49 -5.85
C LEU A 34 4.00 -17.58 -5.79
N ALA A 35 3.84 -16.39 -5.20
CA ALA A 35 4.94 -15.44 -5.06
C ALA A 35 6.12 -16.01 -4.25
N ARG A 36 5.86 -16.92 -3.30
CA ARG A 36 6.88 -17.56 -2.46
C ARG A 36 7.80 -18.50 -3.23
N VAL A 37 7.27 -19.21 -4.23
CA VAL A 37 8.05 -20.19 -5.01
C VAL A 37 8.59 -19.61 -6.31
N GLY A 38 8.10 -18.43 -6.72
CA GLY A 38 8.59 -17.71 -7.88
C GLY A 38 9.94 -17.03 -7.67
N THR A 39 10.59 -16.73 -8.77
CA THR A 39 11.83 -15.96 -8.83
C THR A 39 11.53 -14.55 -9.31
N VAL A 40 11.98 -13.55 -8.55
CA VAL A 40 11.82 -12.14 -8.95
C VAL A 40 12.77 -11.83 -10.10
N ASP A 41 12.21 -11.36 -11.22
CA ASP A 41 13.00 -10.72 -12.28
C ASP A 41 13.49 -9.34 -11.81
N GLU A 42 14.67 -9.32 -11.18
CA GLU A 42 15.26 -8.10 -10.59
C GLU A 42 15.55 -7.02 -11.66
N ALA A 43 15.87 -7.40 -12.89
CA ALA A 43 16.12 -6.44 -13.97
C ALA A 43 14.82 -5.73 -14.38
N ARG A 44 13.73 -6.48 -14.54
CA ARG A 44 12.41 -5.92 -14.80
C ARG A 44 11.89 -5.12 -13.62
N LEU A 45 12.07 -5.60 -12.40
CA LEU A 45 11.73 -4.86 -11.17
C LEU A 45 12.42 -3.50 -11.13
N ALA A 46 13.73 -3.47 -11.37
CA ALA A 46 14.52 -2.23 -11.38
C ALA A 46 13.99 -1.23 -12.42
N LYS A 47 13.57 -1.70 -13.60
CA LYS A 47 12.94 -0.86 -14.63
C LYS A 47 11.58 -0.32 -14.18
N LEU A 48 10.70 -1.17 -13.64
CA LEU A 48 9.38 -0.74 -13.15
C LEU A 48 9.51 0.30 -12.03
N LEU A 49 10.50 0.15 -11.15
CA LEU A 49 10.80 1.07 -10.06
C LEU A 49 11.30 2.46 -10.51
N GLN A 50 11.55 2.66 -11.81
CA GLN A 50 11.87 3.99 -12.37
C GLN A 50 10.62 4.83 -12.66
N HIS A 51 9.40 4.30 -12.43
CA HIS A 51 8.17 5.03 -12.70
C HIS A 51 8.13 6.38 -11.93
N PRO A 52 7.87 7.52 -12.59
CA PRO A 52 7.98 8.86 -11.98
C PRO A 52 7.08 9.07 -10.75
N TYR A 53 5.96 8.35 -10.67
CA TYR A 53 5.08 8.37 -9.51
C TYR A 53 5.82 8.02 -8.20
N LEU A 54 6.74 7.05 -8.24
CA LEU A 54 7.39 6.50 -7.06
C LEU A 54 8.36 7.51 -6.41
N THR A 55 8.88 8.49 -7.17
CA THR A 55 9.78 9.54 -6.68
C THR A 55 9.12 10.91 -6.54
N LYS A 56 7.88 11.08 -7.01
CA LYS A 56 7.09 12.31 -6.82
C LYS A 56 6.94 12.64 -5.32
N PRO A 57 7.12 13.90 -4.88
CA PRO A 57 6.93 14.30 -3.49
C PRO A 57 5.45 14.15 -3.05
N TYR A 58 5.24 13.97 -1.74
CA TYR A 58 3.91 14.03 -1.13
C TYR A 58 3.45 15.49 -0.94
N PRO A 59 2.13 15.77 -0.85
CA PRO A 59 1.01 14.83 -0.92
C PRO A 59 0.77 14.31 -2.35
N LYS A 60 0.46 13.02 -2.45
CA LYS A 60 0.10 12.34 -3.70
C LYS A 60 -0.86 11.20 -3.42
N SER A 61 -1.77 10.95 -4.36
CA SER A 61 -2.68 9.80 -4.34
C SER A 61 -2.56 9.04 -5.66
N LEU A 62 -3.01 7.80 -5.66
CA LEU A 62 -2.95 6.88 -6.79
C LEU A 62 -4.37 6.45 -7.18
N ASP A 63 -4.62 6.25 -8.48
CA ASP A 63 -5.78 5.51 -8.97
C ASP A 63 -5.44 4.02 -9.13
N ARG A 64 -6.46 3.16 -9.02
CA ARG A 64 -6.31 1.71 -9.23
C ARG A 64 -5.63 1.38 -10.56
N PHE A 65 -5.89 2.15 -11.61
CA PHE A 65 -5.40 1.84 -12.97
C PHE A 65 -4.00 2.36 -13.31
N ASP A 66 -3.37 3.12 -12.40
CA ASP A 66 -2.03 3.69 -12.62
C ASP A 66 -0.93 2.60 -12.71
N PHE A 67 -1.16 1.46 -12.07
CA PHE A 67 -0.28 0.29 -12.13
C PHE A 67 -1.11 -0.97 -12.32
N GLY A 68 -0.85 -1.71 -13.41
CA GLY A 68 -1.64 -2.89 -13.78
C GLY A 68 -0.87 -4.20 -13.72
N ALA A 69 -1.60 -5.31 -13.85
CA ALA A 69 -1.04 -6.66 -13.97
C ALA A 69 -0.06 -6.82 -15.15
N SER A 70 -0.12 -5.93 -16.14
CA SER A 70 0.79 -5.90 -17.31
C SER A 70 2.26 -5.75 -16.92
N MET A 71 2.54 -5.27 -15.70
CA MET A 71 3.87 -5.31 -15.12
C MET A 71 4.50 -6.71 -15.09
N ALA A 72 3.69 -7.79 -15.16
CA ALA A 72 4.13 -9.19 -15.21
C ALA A 72 3.77 -9.92 -16.53
N ASP A 73 3.42 -9.19 -17.60
CA ASP A 73 3.10 -9.80 -18.90
C ASP A 73 4.22 -10.73 -19.40
N GLY A 74 3.84 -11.86 -19.99
CA GLY A 74 4.74 -12.87 -20.51
C GLY A 74 5.36 -13.81 -19.46
N MET A 75 5.11 -13.60 -18.17
CA MET A 75 5.65 -14.44 -17.09
C MET A 75 4.73 -15.62 -16.77
N ASN A 76 5.31 -16.69 -16.20
CA ASN A 76 4.54 -17.75 -15.53
C ASN A 76 3.86 -17.19 -14.26
N ALA A 77 3.01 -17.99 -13.62
CA ALA A 77 2.22 -17.53 -12.49
C ALA A 77 3.08 -17.20 -11.26
N GLU A 78 4.08 -18.04 -10.99
CA GLU A 78 4.97 -17.98 -9.84
C GLU A 78 5.86 -16.73 -9.91
N ASP A 79 6.61 -16.57 -11.00
CA ASP A 79 7.56 -15.46 -11.19
C ASP A 79 6.81 -14.13 -11.35
N GLY A 80 5.65 -14.14 -12.02
CA GLY A 80 4.82 -12.94 -12.14
C GLY A 80 4.25 -12.50 -10.78
N ALA A 81 3.76 -13.44 -9.96
CA ALA A 81 3.31 -13.15 -8.61
C ALA A 81 4.46 -12.66 -7.72
N ALA A 82 5.65 -13.26 -7.85
CA ALA A 82 6.85 -12.84 -7.13
C ALA A 82 7.27 -11.40 -7.52
N LEU A 83 7.28 -11.08 -8.82
CA LEU A 83 7.60 -9.74 -9.32
C LEU A 83 6.63 -8.67 -8.80
N LEU A 84 5.31 -8.91 -8.89
CA LEU A 84 4.30 -7.95 -8.46
C LEU A 84 4.34 -7.74 -6.94
N THR A 85 4.55 -8.82 -6.18
CA THR A 85 4.75 -8.76 -4.72
C THR A 85 6.01 -7.97 -4.36
N ALA A 86 7.11 -8.21 -5.06
CA ALA A 86 8.36 -7.49 -4.89
C ALA A 86 8.23 -6.00 -5.25
N PHE A 87 7.48 -5.68 -6.30
CA PHE A 87 7.19 -4.31 -6.71
C PHE A 87 6.41 -3.56 -5.62
N THR A 88 5.35 -4.14 -5.07
CA THR A 88 4.60 -3.56 -3.94
C THR A 88 5.52 -3.23 -2.77
N ALA A 89 6.34 -4.19 -2.34
CA ALA A 89 7.23 -3.98 -1.20
C ALA A 89 8.32 -2.93 -1.46
N ALA A 90 8.92 -2.94 -2.66
CA ALA A 90 9.94 -1.96 -3.04
C ALA A 90 9.35 -0.55 -3.26
N ALA A 91 8.11 -0.44 -3.75
CA ALA A 91 7.38 0.83 -3.85
C ALA A 91 7.16 1.45 -2.47
N VAL A 92 6.78 0.65 -1.46
CA VAL A 92 6.76 1.10 -0.05
C VAL A 92 8.15 1.55 0.38
N GLY A 93 9.20 0.80 0.08
CA GLY A 93 10.59 1.18 0.38
C GLY A 93 10.96 2.58 -0.15
N LYS A 94 10.65 2.86 -1.42
CA LYS A 94 10.85 4.18 -2.05
C LYS A 94 10.01 5.27 -1.42
N ALA A 95 8.75 4.99 -1.09
CA ALA A 95 7.89 5.95 -0.41
C ALA A 95 8.44 6.35 0.96
N LEU A 96 8.96 5.38 1.72
CA LEU A 96 9.58 5.64 3.01
C LEU A 96 10.84 6.52 2.90
N ASP A 97 11.55 6.51 1.77
CA ASP A 97 12.72 7.37 1.52
C ASP A 97 12.34 8.83 1.26
N LEU A 98 11.09 9.10 0.90
CA LEU A 98 10.59 10.47 0.72
C LEU A 98 10.35 11.16 2.06
N LEU A 99 10.17 10.41 3.15
CA LEU A 99 9.83 10.96 4.46
C LEU A 99 11.00 11.75 5.06
N PRO A 100 10.74 12.83 5.83
CA PRO A 100 11.81 13.61 6.47
C PRO A 100 12.65 12.78 7.45
N ARG A 101 12.02 11.74 8.00
CA ARG A 101 12.66 10.72 8.83
C ARG A 101 12.09 9.36 8.45
N ARG A 102 12.96 8.48 7.95
CA ARG A 102 12.57 7.09 7.63
C ARG A 102 12.13 6.36 8.91
N PRO A 103 10.93 5.75 8.94
CA PRO A 103 10.48 4.98 10.09
C PRO A 103 11.25 3.66 10.19
N LYS A 104 11.39 3.15 11.42
CA LYS A 104 12.01 1.83 11.68
C LYS A 104 11.00 0.70 11.67
N ARG A 105 9.72 1.00 11.91
CA ARG A 105 8.62 0.04 12.02
C ARG A 105 7.47 0.45 11.12
N LEU A 106 6.89 -0.51 10.43
CA LEU A 106 5.71 -0.38 9.60
C LEU A 106 4.61 -1.28 10.18
N VAL A 107 3.50 -0.67 10.62
CA VAL A 107 2.31 -1.41 11.08
C VAL A 107 1.36 -1.56 9.90
N VAL A 108 1.09 -2.80 9.48
CA VAL A 108 0.36 -3.09 8.24
C VAL A 108 -1.08 -3.51 8.56
N SER A 109 -2.05 -2.78 8.02
CA SER A 109 -3.48 -3.10 8.06
C SER A 109 -4.01 -3.52 6.67
N GLY A 110 -5.29 -3.89 6.59
CA GLY A 110 -5.91 -4.30 5.34
C GLY A 110 -5.45 -5.68 4.83
N GLY A 111 -5.99 -6.11 3.69
CA GLY A 111 -5.87 -7.50 3.23
C GLY A 111 -4.43 -7.96 2.93
N GLY A 112 -3.53 -7.06 2.55
CA GLY A 112 -2.13 -7.40 2.24
C GLY A 112 -1.35 -7.98 3.43
N ARG A 113 -1.73 -7.64 4.67
CA ARG A 113 -1.08 -8.18 5.87
C ARG A 113 -1.28 -9.68 6.05
N HIS A 114 -2.33 -10.25 5.46
CA HIS A 114 -2.63 -11.69 5.50
C HIS A 114 -1.74 -12.49 4.55
N ASN A 115 -0.98 -11.84 3.66
CA ASN A 115 -0.05 -12.49 2.75
C ASN A 115 1.36 -12.48 3.37
N PRO A 116 1.87 -13.64 3.87
CA PRO A 116 3.18 -13.71 4.50
C PRO A 116 4.34 -13.33 3.57
N THR A 117 4.21 -13.58 2.27
CA THR A 117 5.22 -13.21 1.27
C THR A 117 5.30 -11.70 1.10
N ILE A 118 4.16 -10.98 1.06
CA ILE A 118 4.14 -9.51 1.10
C ILE A 118 4.83 -9.00 2.38
N MET A 119 4.48 -9.54 3.55
CA MET A 119 5.05 -9.10 4.83
C MET A 119 6.57 -9.32 4.89
N ALA A 120 7.06 -10.48 4.43
CA ALA A 120 8.49 -10.78 4.36
C ALA A 120 9.24 -9.89 3.36
N MET A 121 8.64 -9.63 2.20
CA MET A 121 9.22 -8.72 1.20
C MET A 121 9.19 -7.26 1.67
N LEU A 122 8.17 -6.82 2.41
CA LEU A 122 8.17 -5.50 3.05
C LEU A 122 9.34 -5.36 4.01
N ALA A 123 9.57 -6.35 4.88
CA ALA A 123 10.68 -6.31 5.82
C ALA A 123 12.04 -6.21 5.11
N SER A 124 12.27 -7.03 4.09
CA SER A 124 13.55 -7.09 3.37
C SER A 124 13.75 -5.94 2.38
N ARG A 125 12.77 -5.64 1.52
CA ARG A 125 12.89 -4.64 0.43
C ARG A 125 12.62 -3.22 0.89
N ALA A 126 11.75 -3.02 1.89
CA ALA A 126 11.58 -1.71 2.51
C ALA A 126 12.52 -1.51 3.72
N GLY A 127 13.27 -2.52 4.17
CA GLY A 127 14.27 -2.34 5.22
C GLY A 127 13.69 -1.80 6.54
N VAL A 128 12.53 -2.33 6.94
CA VAL A 128 11.79 -1.93 8.14
C VAL A 128 11.29 -3.14 8.90
N ASP A 129 11.01 -2.98 10.19
CA ASP A 129 10.26 -3.94 11.00
C ASP A 129 8.78 -3.89 10.59
N ALA A 130 8.39 -4.71 9.61
CA ALA A 130 7.02 -4.81 9.13
C ALA A 130 6.21 -5.79 10.00
N VAL A 131 5.23 -5.26 10.75
CA VAL A 131 4.40 -6.03 11.68
C VAL A 131 2.92 -5.88 11.32
N PRO A 132 2.10 -6.93 11.50
CA PRO A 132 0.66 -6.81 11.30
C PRO A 132 0.05 -5.93 12.40
N ALA A 133 -1.06 -5.25 12.08
CA ALA A 133 -1.77 -4.35 12.99
C ALA A 133 -2.15 -5.00 14.34
N GLU A 134 -2.36 -6.31 14.33
CA GLU A 134 -2.69 -7.12 15.50
C GLU A 134 -1.59 -7.09 16.58
N VAL A 135 -0.32 -6.84 16.22
CA VAL A 135 0.78 -6.64 17.20
C VAL A 135 0.54 -5.41 18.07
N MET A 136 -0.21 -4.42 17.57
CA MET A 136 -0.61 -3.22 18.31
C MET A 136 -1.96 -3.39 19.03
N GLY A 137 -2.55 -4.60 19.00
CA GLY A 137 -3.90 -4.86 19.51
C GLY A 137 -5.02 -4.32 18.62
N TRP A 138 -4.72 -3.97 17.36
CA TRP A 138 -5.70 -3.43 16.42
C TRP A 138 -6.37 -4.54 15.62
N LYS A 139 -7.62 -4.29 15.19
CA LYS A 139 -8.34 -5.16 14.25
C LYS A 139 -7.98 -4.75 12.83
N GLY A 140 -6.95 -5.35 12.23
CA GLY A 140 -6.38 -4.87 10.98
C GLY A 140 -7.35 -4.81 9.78
N ASP A 141 -8.38 -5.65 9.74
CA ASP A 141 -9.44 -5.62 8.71
C ASP A 141 -10.47 -4.51 8.94
N ALA A 142 -10.59 -4.02 10.18
CA ALA A 142 -11.57 -3.02 10.58
C ALA A 142 -11.00 -1.59 10.58
N VAL A 143 -9.68 -1.41 10.49
CA VAL A 143 -9.02 -0.09 10.61
C VAL A 143 -9.64 0.96 9.68
N GLU A 144 -9.98 0.60 8.45
CA GLU A 144 -10.60 1.54 7.50
C GLU A 144 -12.04 1.89 7.90
N ALA A 145 -12.84 0.90 8.30
CA ALA A 145 -14.21 1.12 8.76
C ALA A 145 -14.24 1.95 10.06
N GLU A 146 -13.33 1.67 10.99
CA GLU A 146 -13.14 2.45 12.22
C GLU A 146 -12.68 3.88 11.92
N CYS A 147 -11.82 4.07 10.92
CA CYS A 147 -11.43 5.40 10.43
C CYS A 147 -12.66 6.17 9.93
N PHE A 148 -13.51 5.58 9.08
CA PHE A 148 -14.74 6.23 8.62
C PHE A 148 -15.70 6.59 9.76
N ALA A 149 -15.86 5.70 10.76
CA ALA A 149 -16.65 5.99 11.95
C ALA A 149 -16.08 7.18 12.74
N PHE A 150 -14.76 7.24 12.90
CA PHE A 150 -14.09 8.36 13.54
C PHE A 150 -14.28 9.67 12.76
N LEU A 151 -14.17 9.63 11.42
CA LEU A 151 -14.43 10.78 10.56
C LEU A 151 -15.87 11.27 10.73
N ALA A 152 -16.87 10.37 10.79
CA ALA A 152 -18.26 10.75 11.03
C ALA A 152 -18.45 11.49 12.36
N VAL A 153 -17.84 11.00 13.46
CA VAL A 153 -17.88 11.69 14.76
C VAL A 153 -17.22 13.08 14.68
N ARG A 154 -16.13 13.21 13.92
CA ARG A 154 -15.50 14.53 13.70
C ARG A 154 -16.41 15.48 12.95
N VAL A 155 -17.11 15.00 11.92
CA VAL A 155 -18.10 15.79 11.17
C VAL A 155 -19.22 16.26 12.09
N LEU A 156 -19.78 15.36 12.91
CA LEU A 156 -20.82 15.72 13.90
C LEU A 156 -20.36 16.79 14.90
N ARG A 157 -19.07 16.81 15.23
CA ARG A 157 -18.46 17.79 16.15
C ARG A 157 -17.92 19.04 15.45
N GLY A 158 -18.07 19.17 14.14
CA GLY A 158 -17.50 20.29 13.37
C GLY A 158 -15.97 20.33 13.42
N LEU A 159 -15.30 19.19 13.47
CA LEU A 159 -13.84 19.10 13.49
C LEU A 159 -13.27 18.85 12.07
N PRO A 160 -12.05 19.32 11.77
CA PRO A 160 -11.40 19.05 10.48
C PRO A 160 -11.19 17.56 10.22
N ILE A 161 -11.33 17.11 8.98
CA ILE A 161 -11.07 15.72 8.56
C ILE A 161 -9.92 15.60 7.55
N SER A 162 -9.44 16.73 7.03
CA SER A 162 -8.28 16.78 6.15
C SER A 162 -7.29 17.84 6.62
N PHE A 163 -6.01 17.59 6.38
CA PHE A 163 -4.90 18.42 6.85
C PHE A 163 -3.92 18.73 5.70
N PRO A 164 -3.22 19.88 5.74
CA PRO A 164 -2.29 20.26 4.68
C PRO A 164 -1.22 19.21 4.38
N SER A 165 -0.68 18.56 5.41
CA SER A 165 0.38 17.55 5.27
C SER A 165 -0.11 16.18 4.81
N THR A 166 -1.42 15.96 4.69
CA THR A 166 -2.00 14.70 4.20
C THR A 166 -2.53 14.82 2.78
N THR A 167 -3.31 15.87 2.47
CA THR A 167 -3.94 16.02 1.15
C THR A 167 -3.61 17.33 0.43
N GLY A 168 -2.78 18.20 1.01
CA GLY A 168 -2.44 19.49 0.39
C GLY A 168 -3.50 20.58 0.51
N VAL A 169 -4.53 20.41 1.34
CA VAL A 169 -5.49 21.49 1.65
C VAL A 169 -4.78 22.70 2.27
N PRO A 170 -5.24 23.95 2.05
CA PRO A 170 -4.52 25.16 2.49
C PRO A 170 -4.46 25.33 4.02
N GLN A 171 -5.41 24.73 4.74
CA GLN A 171 -5.50 24.72 6.20
C GLN A 171 -6.29 23.47 6.63
N PRO A 172 -6.39 23.11 7.93
CA PRO A 172 -7.26 22.03 8.35
C PRO A 172 -8.71 22.27 7.90
N MET A 173 -9.25 21.38 7.05
CA MET A 173 -10.57 21.54 6.45
C MET A 173 -11.57 20.54 7.02
N ARG A 174 -12.80 21.01 7.25
CA ARG A 174 -13.98 20.16 7.46
C ARG A 174 -14.39 19.50 6.15
N GLY A 175 -15.22 18.47 6.22
CA GLY A 175 -15.83 17.83 5.06
C GLY A 175 -16.96 16.90 5.48
N GLY A 176 -17.37 16.01 4.59
CA GLY A 176 -18.53 15.15 4.79
C GLY A 176 -19.86 15.91 4.72
N ARG A 177 -20.96 15.16 4.59
CA ARG A 177 -22.33 15.69 4.59
C ARG A 177 -23.17 14.82 5.52
N LEU A 178 -23.92 15.45 6.43
CA LEU A 178 -24.94 14.76 7.20
C LEU A 178 -26.13 14.50 6.27
N ALA A 179 -26.42 13.23 6.03
CA ALA A 179 -27.66 12.80 5.40
C ALA A 179 -28.68 12.57 6.51
N GLY A 180 -29.81 13.28 6.43
CA GLY A 180 -30.96 13.13 7.31
C GLY A 180 -32.20 12.82 6.47
#